data_AF-A0A842CTI9-F1
#
_entry.id   AF-A0A842CTI9-F1
#
_cell.length_a   1.000
_cell.length_b   1.000
_cell.length_c   1.000
_cell.angle_alpha   90.00
_cell.angle_beta   90.00
_cell.angle_gamma   90.00
#
_symmetry.space_group_name_H-M   'P 1'
#
loop_
_entity.id
_entity.type
_entity.pdbx_description
1 polymer ?
#
loop_
_entity_poly.entity_id
_entity_poly.type
_entity_poly.pdbx_seq_one_letter_code
_entity_poly.pdbx_strand_id
1 'polypeptide(L)'
;MRQAEECYKRALYLPAAATMGVCLETVLLLLIDKNNISTKSIQETMLNALGEALRNRNIINYRTNRRIEMAYSIRNSVSHSNTGSVAKTDCDLILNTIKSIVDEHF
;
A
#
# COMPACT_ATOMS: atom_id res chain seq x y z
N MET A 1 -11.22 -4.56 -1.14
CA MET A 1 -10.80 -5.41 0.01
C MET A 1 -11.40 -6.81 0.06
N ARG A 2 -12.70 -7.05 -0.18
CA ARG A 2 -13.33 -8.39 -0.03
C ARG A 2 -12.56 -9.56 -0.66
N GLN A 3 -12.05 -9.40 -1.88
CA GLN A 3 -11.24 -10.45 -2.55
C GLN A 3 -9.94 -10.76 -1.79
N ALA A 4 -9.26 -9.75 -1.26
CA ALA A 4 -8.04 -9.92 -0.48
C ALA A 4 -8.30 -10.68 0.82
N GLU A 5 -9.42 -10.36 1.49
CA GLU A 5 -9.84 -11.03 2.73
C GLU A 5 -10.13 -12.52 2.50
N GLU A 6 -10.81 -12.86 1.40
CA GLU A 6 -11.10 -14.26 1.07
C GLU A 6 -9.82 -15.05 0.75
N CYS A 7 -8.86 -14.47 0.03
CA CYS A 7 -7.55 -15.08 -0.17
C CYS A 7 -6.78 -15.27 1.14
N TYR A 8 -6.78 -14.25 2.00
CA TYR A 8 -6.09 -14.28 3.29
C TYR A 8 -6.66 -15.37 4.22
N LYS A 9 -7.99 -15.48 4.32
CA LYS A 9 -8.66 -16.54 5.12
C LYS A 9 -8.30 -17.95 4.67
N ARG A 10 -8.02 -18.13 3.38
CA ARG A 10 -7.63 -19.42 2.77
C ARG A 10 -6.12 -19.66 2.76
N ALA A 11 -5.34 -18.84 3.47
CA ALA A 11 -3.87 -18.86 3.48
C ALA A 11 -3.24 -18.67 2.09
N LEU A 12 -3.96 -18.06 1.15
CA LEU A 12 -3.44 -17.68 -0.17
C LEU A 12 -2.80 -16.29 -0.06
N TYR A 13 -1.65 -16.22 0.61
CA TYR A 13 -1.02 -14.94 0.98
C TYR A 13 -0.45 -14.16 -0.20
N LEU A 14 0.08 -14.84 -1.22
CA LEU A 14 0.57 -14.21 -2.44
C LEU A 14 -0.53 -13.40 -3.15
N PRO A 15 -1.70 -13.98 -3.53
CA PRO A 15 -2.78 -13.21 -4.14
C PRO A 15 -3.46 -12.24 -3.15
N ALA A 16 -3.45 -12.53 -1.84
CA ALA A 16 -3.92 -11.58 -0.84
C ALA A 16 -3.06 -10.31 -0.84
N ALA A 17 -1.73 -10.44 -0.76
CA ALA A 17 -0.80 -9.31 -0.77
C ALA A 17 -0.86 -8.52 -2.09
N ALA A 18 -1.00 -9.20 -3.24
CA ALA A 18 -1.22 -8.52 -4.53
C ALA A 18 -2.46 -7.62 -4.48
N THR A 19 -3.59 -8.16 -4.02
CA THR A 19 -4.86 -7.43 -3.95
C THR A 19 -4.81 -6.31 -2.90
N MET A 20 -4.14 -6.53 -1.77
CA MET A 20 -3.92 -5.50 -0.75
C MET A 20 -3.01 -4.37 -1.27
N GLY A 21 -1.99 -4.68 -2.07
CA GLY A 21 -1.12 -3.68 -2.69
C GLY A 21 -1.90 -2.72 -3.59
N VAL A 22 -2.84 -3.24 -4.40
CA VAL A 22 -3.74 -2.41 -5.21
C VAL A 22 -4.66 -1.56 -4.31
N CYS A 23 -5.20 -2.13 -3.24
CA CYS A 23 -6.03 -1.37 -2.30
C CYS A 23 -5.25 -0.21 -1.65
N LEU A 24 -4.00 -0.44 -1.25
CA LEU A 24 -3.14 0.61 -0.69
C LEU A 24 -2.89 1.73 -1.71
N GLU A 25 -2.60 1.38 -2.96
CA GLU A 25 -2.41 2.35 -4.05
C GLU A 25 -3.65 3.21 -4.26
N THR A 26 -4.83 2.60 -4.30
CA THR A 26 -6.11 3.31 -4.42
C THR A 26 -6.32 4.28 -3.25
N VAL A 27 -6.01 3.87 -2.01
CA VAL A 27 -6.15 4.74 -0.83
C VAL A 27 -5.19 5.94 -0.89
N LEU A 28 -3.94 5.73 -1.34
CA LEU A 28 -2.97 6.82 -1.48
C LEU A 28 -3.37 7.80 -2.57
N LEU A 29 -3.89 7.33 -3.70
CA LEU A 29 -4.41 8.18 -4.78
C LEU A 29 -5.60 9.02 -4.30
N LEU A 30 -6.56 8.40 -3.60
CA LEU A 30 -7.68 9.13 -2.99
C LEU A 30 -7.20 10.20 -1.99
N LEU A 31 -6.13 9.91 -1.25
CA LEU A 31 -5.56 10.88 -0.31
C LEU A 31 -4.87 12.05 -1.02
N ILE A 32 -4.18 11.77 -2.13
CA ILE A 32 -3.59 12.79 -3.02
C ILE A 32 -4.68 13.70 -3.59
N ASP A 33 -5.75 13.11 -4.13
CA ASP A 33 -6.89 13.83 -4.70
C ASP A 33 -7.58 14.69 -3.64
N LYS A 34 -7.85 14.12 -2.46
CA LYS A 34 -8.44 14.83 -1.31
C LYS A 34 -7.62 16.06 -0.90
N ASN A 35 -6.30 16.02 -1.07
CA ASN A 35 -5.39 17.10 -0.73
C ASN A 35 -4.97 17.97 -1.93
N ASN A 36 -5.63 17.83 -3.08
CA ASN A 36 -5.38 18.61 -4.31
C ASN A 36 -3.90 18.58 -4.74
N ILE A 37 -3.23 17.44 -4.59
CA ILE A 37 -1.85 17.28 -5.01
C ILE A 37 -1.82 16.95 -6.50
N SER A 38 -1.13 17.77 -7.29
CA SER A 38 -0.93 17.50 -8.72
C SER A 38 -0.13 16.20 -8.91
N THR A 39 -0.72 15.25 -9.63
CA THR A 39 -0.08 13.97 -9.97
C THR A 39 0.81 14.05 -11.20
N LYS A 40 0.83 15.19 -11.93
CA LYS A 40 1.57 15.35 -13.20
C LYS A 40 3.07 15.01 -13.13
N SER A 41 3.68 15.03 -11.95
CA SER A 41 5.08 14.68 -11.72
C SER A 41 5.27 13.43 -10.86
N ILE A 42 4.20 12.79 -10.42
CA ILE A 42 4.22 11.58 -9.60
C ILE A 42 4.06 10.41 -10.55
N GLN A 43 4.91 9.40 -10.44
CA GLN A 43 4.63 8.13 -11.11
C GLN A 43 3.45 7.48 -10.37
N GLU A 44 2.24 7.71 -10.87
CA GLU A 44 0.96 7.52 -10.17
C GLU A 44 0.74 6.09 -9.61
N THR A 45 1.48 5.10 -10.11
CA THR A 45 1.34 3.69 -9.71
C THR A 45 2.43 3.19 -8.75
N MET A 46 3.43 4.03 -8.46
CA MET A 46 4.54 3.69 -7.58
C MET A 46 4.25 4.14 -6.15
N LEU A 47 3.94 3.18 -5.28
CA LEU A 47 3.57 3.41 -3.87
C LEU A 47 4.58 4.29 -3.12
N ASN A 48 5.88 4.09 -3.35
CA ASN A 48 6.94 4.92 -2.76
C ASN A 48 6.85 6.39 -3.21
N ALA A 49 6.59 6.65 -4.49
CA ALA A 49 6.45 8.01 -5.01
C ALA A 49 5.19 8.71 -4.45
N LEU A 50 4.09 7.97 -4.32
CA LEU A 50 2.85 8.46 -3.68
C LEU A 50 3.09 8.80 -2.20
N GLY A 51 3.73 7.90 -1.45
CA GLY A 51 4.09 8.10 -0.05
C GLY A 51 5.00 9.31 0.16
N GLU A 52 6.04 9.45 -0.68
CA GLU A 52 6.97 10.57 -0.59
C GLU A 52 6.29 11.91 -0.89
N ALA A 53 5.40 11.96 -1.89
CA ALA A 53 4.64 13.16 -2.21
C ALA A 53 3.74 13.61 -1.03
N LEU A 54 3.08 12.66 -0.36
CA LEU A 54 2.26 12.92 0.83
C LEU A 54 3.12 13.36 2.03
N ARG A 55 4.29 12.74 2.22
CA ARG A 55 5.24 13.09 3.29
C ARG A 55 5.80 14.49 3.11
N ASN A 56 6.20 14.86 1.88
CA ASN A 56 6.78 16.17 1.58
C ASN A 56 5.80 17.33 1.83
N ARG A 57 4.50 17.04 1.89
CA ARG A 57 3.43 17.99 2.26
C ARG A 57 2.97 17.87 3.71
N ASN A 58 3.64 17.06 4.53
CA ASN A 58 3.29 16.78 5.92
C ASN A 58 1.90 16.18 6.12
N ILE A 59 1.33 15.51 5.10
CA ILE A 59 0.04 14.83 5.21
C ILE A 59 0.21 13.52 5.97
N ILE A 60 1.28 12.77 5.66
CA ILE A 60 1.68 11.59 6.41
C ILE A 60 3.02 11.83 7.09
N ASN A 61 3.23 11.17 8.22
CA ASN A 61 4.52 11.22 8.93
C ASN A 61 5.54 10.24 8.34
N TYR A 62 6.80 10.36 8.78
CA TYR A 62 7.90 9.48 8.34
C TYR A 62 7.64 7.98 8.59
N ARG A 63 6.99 7.64 9.71
CA ARG A 63 6.68 6.25 10.07
C ARG A 63 5.69 5.64 9.08
N THR A 64 4.64 6.36 8.73
CA THR A 64 3.66 5.93 7.72
C THR A 64 4.33 5.78 6.36
N ASN A 65 5.19 6.72 5.97
CA ASN A 65 5.96 6.61 4.72
C ASN A 65 6.84 5.36 4.67
N ARG A 66 7.56 5.03 5.76
CA ARG A 66 8.37 3.81 5.84
C ARG A 66 7.53 2.53 5.69
N ARG A 67 6.32 2.50 6.25
CA ARG A 67 5.41 1.36 6.10
C ARG A 67 4.92 1.20 4.65
N ILE A 68 4.69 2.31 3.95
CA ILE A 68 4.34 2.32 2.52
C ILE A 68 5.52 1.78 1.69
N GLU A 69 6.75 2.19 1.97
CA GLU A 69 7.96 1.66 1.30
C GLU A 69 8.12 0.15 1.50
N MET A 70 7.87 -0.35 2.72
CA MET A 70 7.88 -1.79 3.00
C MET A 70 6.79 -2.53 2.22
N ALA A 71 5.57 -1.99 2.19
CA ALA A 71 4.46 -2.56 1.42
C ALA A 71 4.76 -2.58 -0.09
N TYR A 72 5.44 -1.56 -0.61
CA TYR A 72 5.91 -1.50 -1.99
C TYR A 72 6.92 -2.60 -2.31
N SER A 73 7.89 -2.83 -1.42
CA SER A 73 8.86 -3.92 -1.57
C SER A 73 8.19 -5.29 -1.64
N ILE A 74 7.21 -5.54 -0.77
CA ILE A 74 6.40 -6.76 -0.79
C ILE A 74 5.64 -6.88 -2.11
N ARG A 75 4.92 -5.83 -2.55
CA ARG A 75 4.19 -5.81 -3.82
C ARG A 75 5.11 -6.12 -5.01
N ASN A 76 6.29 -5.51 -5.07
CA ASN A 76 7.23 -5.76 -6.16
C ASN A 76 7.74 -7.21 -6.16
N SER A 77 7.98 -7.80 -4.99
CA SER A 77 8.38 -9.21 -4.88
C SER A 77 7.28 -10.15 -5.40
N VAL A 78 6.03 -9.84 -5.12
CA VAL A 78 4.84 -10.58 -5.60
C VAL A 78 4.70 -10.48 -7.12
N SER A 79 4.81 -9.27 -7.68
CA SER A 79 4.61 -9.00 -9.10
C SER A 79 5.68 -9.64 -9.99
N HIS A 80 6.92 -9.74 -9.52
CA HIS A 80 8.03 -10.31 -10.30
C HIS A 80 8.21 -11.82 -10.09
N SER A 81 7.25 -12.50 -9.47
CA SER A 81 7.31 -13.96 -9.23
C SER A 81 8.62 -14.39 -8.55
N ASN A 82 9.20 -13.52 -7.71
CA ASN A 82 10.31 -13.95 -6.87
C ASN A 82 9.74 -15.00 -5.92
N THR A 83 10.33 -16.20 -5.94
CA THR A 83 9.94 -17.41 -5.21
C THR A 83 9.97 -17.27 -3.68
N GLY A 84 10.08 -16.05 -3.15
CA GLY A 84 9.89 -15.75 -1.74
C GLY A 84 8.44 -16.00 -1.35
N SER A 85 8.25 -16.88 -0.37
CA SER A 85 6.94 -17.15 0.21
C SER A 85 6.45 -15.88 0.92
N VAL A 86 5.51 -15.16 0.32
CA VAL A 86 4.74 -14.12 1.03
C VAL A 86 4.08 -14.76 2.24
N ALA A 87 4.40 -14.24 3.41
CA ALA A 87 3.88 -14.73 4.67
C ALA A 87 2.63 -13.97 5.10
N LYS A 88 1.91 -14.54 6.08
CA LYS A 88 0.81 -13.86 6.75
C LYS A 88 1.21 -12.49 7.29
N THR A 89 2.42 -12.39 7.85
CA THR A 89 2.97 -11.14 8.41
C THR A 89 3.13 -10.04 7.38
N ASP A 90 3.42 -10.39 6.12
CA ASP A 90 3.54 -9.43 5.03
C ASP A 90 2.15 -8.86 4.68
N CYS A 91 1.14 -9.72 4.62
CA CYS A 91 -0.25 -9.31 4.45
C CYS A 91 -0.73 -8.42 5.62
N ASP A 92 -0.39 -8.80 6.86
CA ASP A 92 -0.74 -8.03 8.06
C ASP A 92 -0.11 -6.65 8.04
N LEU A 93 1.14 -6.53 7.58
CA LEU A 93 1.82 -5.25 7.43
C LEU A 93 1.07 -4.33 6.44
N ILE A 94 0.71 -4.85 5.26
CA ILE A 94 -0.01 -4.05 4.25
C ILE A 94 -1.39 -3.66 4.79
N LEU A 95 -2.15 -4.61 5.34
CA LEU A 95 -3.49 -4.37 5.86
C LEU A 95 -3.50 -3.33 6.98
N ASN A 96 -2.58 -3.46 7.95
CA ASN A 96 -2.48 -2.51 9.05
C ASN A 96 -2.05 -1.13 8.58
N THR A 97 -1.26 -1.04 7.51
CA THR A 97 -0.87 0.25 6.91
C THR A 97 -2.07 0.92 6.26
N ILE A 98 -2.87 0.16 5.50
CA ILE A 98 -4.12 0.67 4.91
C ILE A 98 -5.07 1.17 6.01
N LYS A 99 -5.31 0.35 7.05
CA LYS A 99 -6.17 0.74 8.17
C LYS A 99 -5.70 2.02 8.85
N SER A 100 -4.40 2.12 9.15
CA SER A 100 -3.85 3.33 9.79
C SER A 100 -4.10 4.58 8.93
N ILE A 101 -3.89 4.50 7.61
CA ILE A 101 -4.12 5.64 6.71
C ILE A 101 -5.60 6.01 6.62
N VAL A 102 -6.49 5.01 6.57
CA VAL A 102 -7.94 5.24 6.55
C VAL A 102 -8.37 5.89 7.85
N ASP A 103 -8.02 5.32 9.00
CA ASP A 103 -8.42 5.82 10.32
C ASP A 103 -7.88 7.24 10.59
N GLU A 104 -6.69 7.59 10.08
CA GLU A 104 -6.08 8.91 10.27
C GLU A 104 -6.62 9.98 9.30
N HIS A 105 -7.16 9.60 8.13
CA HIS A 105 -7.40 10.55 7.04
C HIS A 105 -8.77 10.47 6.37
N PHE A 106 -9.62 9.50 6.67
CA PHE A 106 -10.95 9.34 6.07
C PHE A 106 -12.04 9.19 7.12
#